data_AF-A0A7R8ZDU3-F1
#
_entry.id   AF-A0A7R8ZDU3-F1
#
_cell.length_a   1.000
_cell.length_b   1.000
_cell.length_c   1.000
_cell.angle_alpha   90.00
_cell.angle_beta   90.00
_cell.angle_gamma   90.00
#
_symmetry.space_group_name_H-M   'P 1'
#
loop_
_entity.id
_entity.type
_entity.pdbx_description
1 polymer ?
#
loop_
_entity_poly.entity_id
_entity_poly.type
_entity_poly.pdbx_seq_one_letter_code
_entity_poly.pdbx_strand_id
1 'polypeptide(L)'
;TVEKIKENIGYSYFRASVDETTDCGGRYSENIVVGKLDSTGPSSPNLIASRVVQIFYEEDAVSIREAKIPTSSSNIVSDLAYVNRYFGYLPGVIVSLETRVQRLIESVKIMHTIQEGVKQTPGPVASSVATKLEQVENNGSSIRHLGRAKHAIA
;
A
#
# COMPACT_ATOMS: atom_id res chain seq x y z
N THR A 1 4.10 6.02 34.48
CA THR A 1 4.71 4.88 35.20
C THR A 1 3.72 3.74 35.23
N VAL A 2 4.18 2.49 35.29
CA VAL A 2 3.34 1.29 35.20
C VAL A 2 2.25 1.26 36.29
N GLU A 3 2.55 1.80 37.47
CA GLU A 3 1.62 1.90 38.60
C GLU A 3 0.39 2.75 38.25
N LYS A 4 0.59 3.89 37.58
CA LYS A 4 -0.51 4.76 37.12
C LYS A 4 -1.39 4.08 36.07
N ILE A 5 -0.80 3.25 35.23
CA ILE A 5 -1.52 2.49 34.20
C ILE A 5 -2.36 1.40 34.87
N LYS A 6 -1.78 0.68 35.84
CA LYS A 6 -2.50 -0.31 36.65
C LYS A 6 -3.65 0.32 37.43
N GLU A 7 -3.43 1.49 38.03
CA GLU A 7 -4.47 2.24 38.75
C GLU A 7 -5.60 2.69 37.81
N ASN A 8 -5.25 3.17 36.61
CA ASN A 8 -6.22 3.61 35.61
C ASN A 8 -7.10 2.47 35.07
N ILE A 9 -6.49 1.30 34.81
CA ILE A 9 -7.21 0.09 34.38
C ILE A 9 -8.04 -0.48 35.53
N GLY A 10 -7.47 -0.51 36.74
CA GLY A 10 -8.12 -1.05 37.94
C GLY A 10 -8.55 -2.50 37.76
N TYR A 11 -9.79 -2.81 38.14
CA TYR A 11 -10.42 -4.12 37.99
C TYR A 11 -11.20 -4.28 36.68
N SER A 12 -11.08 -3.34 35.75
CA SER A 12 -11.76 -3.43 34.46
C SER A 12 -11.03 -4.37 33.50
N TYR A 13 -11.74 -4.85 32.48
CA TYR A 13 -11.10 -5.50 31.36
C TYR A 13 -10.14 -4.55 30.66
N PHE A 14 -9.11 -5.11 30.04
CA PHE A 14 -8.15 -4.35 29.24
C PHE A 14 -7.99 -5.00 27.87
N ARG A 15 -7.57 -4.19 26.91
CA ARG A 15 -7.08 -4.63 25.61
C ARG A 15 -5.57 -4.50 25.62
N ALA A 16 -4.89 -5.56 25.22
CA ALA A 16 -3.50 -5.51 24.81
C ALA A 16 -3.41 -5.66 23.30
N SER A 17 -2.53 -4.90 22.67
CA SER A 17 -2.17 -5.06 21.26
C SER A 17 -0.66 -4.97 21.12
N VAL A 18 -0.13 -5.77 20.21
CA VAL A 18 1.25 -5.64 19.74
C VAL A 18 1.19 -4.90 18.41
N ASP A 19 1.95 -3.82 18.30
CA ASP A 19 2.09 -3.03 17.08
C ASP A 19 3.53 -3.12 16.60
N GLU A 20 3.72 -3.63 15.38
CA GLU A 20 5.03 -3.75 14.73
C GLU A 20 5.26 -2.52 13.86
N THR A 21 6.37 -1.83 14.06
CA THR A 21 6.75 -0.67 13.25
C THR A 21 8.20 -0.75 12.83
N THR A 22 8.55 -0.02 11.77
CA THR A 22 9.92 0.12 11.30
C THR A 22 10.37 1.55 11.57
N ASP A 23 11.44 1.72 12.33
CA ASP A 23 11.98 3.05 12.60
C ASP A 23 12.67 3.65 11.36
N CYS A 24 13.06 4.93 11.43
CA CYS A 24 13.73 5.62 10.33
C CYS A 24 15.10 5.03 9.96
N GLY A 25 15.66 4.16 10.83
CA GLY A 25 16.90 3.43 10.60
C GLY A 25 16.68 2.02 10.01
N GLY A 26 15.43 1.64 9.69
CA GLY A 26 15.11 0.33 9.15
C GLY A 26 15.05 -0.80 10.18
N ARG A 27 15.07 -0.48 11.48
CA ARG A 27 14.98 -1.48 12.55
C ARG A 27 13.52 -1.76 12.87
N TYR A 28 13.17 -3.04 13.00
CA TYR A 28 11.83 -3.43 13.43
C TYR A 28 11.69 -3.22 14.94
N SER A 29 10.55 -2.71 15.37
CA SER A 29 10.22 -2.47 16.78
C SER A 29 8.83 -3.04 17.09
N GLU A 30 8.75 -3.84 18.13
CA GLU A 30 7.51 -4.37 18.69
C GLU A 30 7.08 -3.49 19.87
N ASN A 31 5.91 -2.88 19.76
CA ASN A 31 5.33 -2.03 20.79
C ASN A 31 4.15 -2.74 21.44
N ILE A 32 4.23 -2.97 22.75
CA ILE A 32 3.09 -3.48 23.52
C ILE A 32 2.31 -2.30 24.06
N VAL A 33 1.08 -2.18 23.57
CA VAL A 33 0.16 -1.12 23.91
C VAL A 33 -1.01 -1.70 24.68
N VAL A 34 -1.35 -1.08 25.81
CA VAL A 34 -2.47 -1.51 26.67
C VAL A 34 -3.44 -0.36 26.88
N GLY A 35 -4.73 -0.64 26.71
CA GLY A 35 -5.82 0.27 27.01
C GLY A 35 -6.88 -0.38 27.89
N LYS A 36 -7.55 0.41 28.71
CA LYS A 36 -8.75 -0.02 29.43
C LYS A 36 -9.89 -0.27 28.45
N LEU A 37 -10.59 -1.39 28.60
CA LEU A 37 -11.78 -1.68 27.82
C LEU A 37 -12.99 -1.17 28.59
N ASP A 38 -13.59 -0.08 28.12
CA ASP A 38 -14.76 0.56 28.73
C ASP A 38 -15.95 0.48 27.77
N SER A 39 -17.15 0.29 28.31
CA SER A 39 -18.40 0.29 27.53
C SER A 39 -18.79 1.69 27.08
N THR A 40 -18.23 2.73 27.70
CA THR A 40 -18.51 4.14 27.36
C THR A 40 -17.69 4.68 26.21
N GLY A 41 -16.62 3.99 25.79
CA GLY A 41 -15.80 4.40 24.65
C GLY A 41 -14.34 3.94 24.73
N PRO A 42 -13.55 4.22 23.68
CA PRO A 42 -12.12 3.88 23.65
C PRO A 42 -11.35 4.70 24.70
N SER A 43 -10.55 4.03 25.52
CA SER A 43 -9.63 4.69 26.46
C SER A 43 -8.34 5.11 25.76
N SER A 44 -7.59 6.03 26.40
CA SER A 44 -6.26 6.39 25.93
C SER A 44 -5.28 5.22 26.13
N PRO A 45 -4.71 4.68 25.04
CA PRO A 45 -3.77 3.57 25.14
C PRO A 45 -2.44 4.02 25.75
N ASN A 46 -1.77 3.11 26.44
CA ASN A 46 -0.45 3.32 27.04
C ASN A 46 0.56 2.35 26.44
N LEU A 47 1.72 2.85 26.01
CA LEU A 47 2.87 2.03 25.65
C LEU A 47 3.53 1.49 26.93
N ILE A 48 3.57 0.17 27.10
CA ILE A 48 4.12 -0.47 28.31
C ILE A 48 5.44 -1.17 28.08
N ALA A 49 5.73 -1.57 26.84
CA ALA A 49 7.02 -2.12 26.43
C ALA A 49 7.28 -1.77 24.96
N SER A 50 8.55 -1.53 24.64
CA SER A 50 9.02 -1.38 23.27
C SER A 50 10.32 -2.15 23.14
N ARG A 51 10.41 -3.03 22.15
CA ARG A 51 11.59 -3.87 21.90
C ARG A 51 11.99 -3.77 20.45
N VAL A 52 13.25 -3.45 20.21
CA VAL A 52 13.85 -3.57 18.87
C VAL A 52 14.10 -5.04 18.59
N VAL A 53 13.60 -5.52 17.45
CA VAL A 53 13.77 -6.88 16.97
C VAL A 53 14.55 -6.83 15.67
N GLN A 54 15.57 -7.68 15.56
CA GLN A 54 16.40 -7.71 14.34
C GLN A 54 15.76 -8.55 13.24
N ILE A 55 15.12 -9.66 13.61
CA ILE A 55 14.57 -10.64 12.69
C ILE A 55 13.34 -11.27 13.32
N PHE A 56 12.31 -11.50 12.52
CA PHE A 56 11.11 -12.24 12.91
C PHE A 56 11.29 -13.71 12.58
N TYR A 57 11.60 -14.51 13.60
CA TYR A 57 11.75 -15.96 13.41
C TYR A 57 10.38 -16.63 13.33
N GLU A 58 10.31 -17.76 12.61
CA GLU A 58 9.03 -18.48 12.43
C GLU A 58 8.54 -19.13 13.73
N GLU A 59 9.46 -19.45 14.62
CA GLU A 59 9.21 -19.95 15.96
C GLU A 59 8.64 -18.89 16.92
N ASP A 60 8.80 -17.60 16.63
CA ASP A 60 8.39 -16.51 17.52
C ASP A 60 6.87 -16.25 17.47
N ALA A 61 6.22 -16.46 16.32
CA ALA A 61 4.77 -16.31 16.20
C ALA A 61 4.17 -17.16 15.09
N VAL A 62 2.99 -17.72 15.36
CA VAL A 62 2.19 -18.46 14.36
C VAL A 62 1.89 -17.57 13.16
N SER A 63 1.57 -16.29 13.37
CA SER A 63 1.33 -15.33 12.28
C SER A 63 2.52 -15.18 11.32
N ILE A 64 3.76 -15.16 11.84
CA ILE A 64 4.98 -15.08 11.01
C ILE A 64 5.12 -16.35 10.17
N ARG A 65 4.95 -17.52 10.79
CA ARG A 65 5.04 -18.80 10.08
C ARG A 65 3.97 -18.91 8.99
N GLU A 66 2.72 -18.60 9.31
CA GLU A 66 1.62 -18.68 8.34
C GLU A 66 1.78 -17.64 7.21
N ALA A 67 2.29 -16.44 7.50
CA ALA A 67 2.58 -15.43 6.48
C ALA A 67 3.74 -15.83 5.54
N LYS A 68 4.72 -16.59 6.05
CA LYS A 68 5.83 -17.12 5.24
C LYS A 68 5.39 -18.16 4.20
N ILE A 69 4.29 -18.88 4.46
CA ILE A 69 3.81 -19.95 3.56
C ILE A 69 3.41 -19.39 2.18
N PRO A 70 2.52 -18.38 2.07
CA PRO A 70 2.21 -17.74 0.78
C PRO A 70 3.43 -17.09 0.13
N THR A 71 4.30 -16.42 0.88
CA THR A 71 5.50 -15.76 0.31
C THR A 71 6.52 -16.74 -0.25
N SER A 72 6.48 -18.00 0.19
CA SER A 72 7.33 -19.07 -0.32
C SER A 72 6.75 -19.75 -1.56
N SER A 73 5.49 -19.45 -1.92
CA SER A 73 4.89 -19.99 -3.15
C SER A 73 5.51 -19.31 -4.37
N SER A 74 6.00 -20.10 -5.32
CA SER A 74 6.62 -19.60 -6.56
C SER A 74 5.68 -18.74 -7.39
N ASN A 75 4.37 -18.99 -7.28
CA ASN A 75 3.34 -18.23 -7.99
C ASN A 75 3.27 -16.79 -7.47
N ILE A 76 3.21 -16.57 -6.15
CA ILE A 76 3.15 -15.20 -5.57
C ILE A 76 4.43 -14.43 -5.90
N VAL A 77 5.59 -15.08 -5.83
CA VAL A 77 6.87 -14.44 -6.20
C VAL A 77 6.87 -14.04 -7.67
N SER A 78 6.40 -14.92 -8.55
CA SER A 78 6.32 -14.65 -10.00
C SER A 78 5.30 -13.55 -10.33
N ASP A 79 4.14 -13.56 -9.67
CA ASP A 79 3.09 -12.57 -9.83
C ASP A 79 3.55 -11.20 -9.32
N LEU A 80 4.23 -11.14 -8.18
CA LEU A 80 4.79 -9.90 -7.64
C LEU A 80 5.91 -9.37 -8.54
N ALA A 81 6.78 -10.24 -9.06
CA ALA A 81 7.81 -9.87 -10.02
C ALA A 81 7.20 -9.32 -11.32
N TYR A 82 6.13 -9.95 -11.81
CA TYR A 82 5.36 -9.49 -12.96
C TYR A 82 4.75 -8.09 -12.71
N VAL A 83 4.05 -7.91 -11.58
CA VAL A 83 3.45 -6.62 -11.21
C VAL A 83 4.53 -5.53 -11.10
N ASN A 84 5.63 -5.81 -10.41
CA ASN A 84 6.70 -4.84 -10.25
C ASN A 84 7.35 -4.49 -11.59
N ARG A 85 7.62 -5.49 -12.44
CA ARG A 85 8.27 -5.30 -13.75
C ARG A 85 7.44 -4.43 -14.69
N TYR A 86 6.14 -4.69 -14.77
CA TYR A 86 5.28 -4.10 -15.80
C TYR A 86 4.37 -2.97 -15.31
N PHE A 87 4.11 -2.90 -14.00
CA PHE A 87 3.20 -1.91 -13.43
C PHE A 87 3.84 -1.09 -12.30
N GLY A 88 5.09 -1.37 -11.92
CA GLY A 88 5.79 -0.64 -10.85
C GLY A 88 5.97 0.86 -11.10
N TYR A 89 5.90 1.32 -12.35
CA TYR A 89 5.96 2.74 -12.69
C TYR A 89 4.60 3.46 -12.53
N LEU A 90 3.48 2.72 -12.48
CA LEU A 90 2.13 3.30 -12.45
C LEU A 90 1.88 4.22 -11.24
N PRO A 91 2.29 3.86 -10.01
CA PRO A 91 2.10 4.75 -8.87
C PRO A 91 2.73 6.14 -9.08
N GLY A 92 3.95 6.21 -9.64
CA GLY A 92 4.64 7.48 -9.87
C GLY A 92 3.95 8.36 -10.91
N VAL A 93 3.45 7.77 -12.00
CA VAL A 93 2.71 8.51 -13.04
C VAL A 93 1.32 8.93 -12.56
N ILE A 94 0.64 8.13 -11.74
CA ILE A 94 -0.65 8.50 -11.13
C ILE A 94 -0.46 9.69 -10.20
N VAL A 95 0.52 9.65 -9.30
CA VAL A 95 0.85 10.79 -8.41
C VAL A 95 1.17 12.04 -9.22
N SER A 96 1.90 11.88 -10.33
CA SER A 96 2.19 12.99 -11.23
C SER A 96 0.90 13.61 -11.78
N LEU A 97 -0.01 12.78 -12.29
CA LEU A 97 -1.32 13.21 -12.84
C LEU A 97 -2.24 13.84 -11.78
N GLU A 98 -2.18 13.38 -10.53
CA GLU A 98 -2.97 13.94 -9.42
C GLU A 98 -2.43 15.27 -8.91
N THR A 99 -1.17 15.60 -9.24
CA THR A 99 -0.54 16.86 -8.86
C THR A 99 -1.13 18.02 -9.67
N ARG A 100 -1.95 18.86 -9.02
CA ARG A 100 -2.73 19.95 -9.63
C ARG A 100 -1.95 21.05 -10.38
N VAL A 101 -0.62 20.99 -10.40
CA VAL A 101 0.26 22.01 -11.02
C VAL A 101 0.81 21.55 -12.38
N GLN A 102 0.37 20.41 -12.92
CA GLN A 102 0.84 19.94 -14.22
C GLN A 102 0.23 20.72 -15.40
N ARG A 103 1.07 21.04 -16.39
CA ARG A 103 0.61 21.54 -17.69
C ARG A 103 -0.07 20.41 -18.45
N LEU A 104 -1.12 20.74 -19.20
CA LEU A 104 -1.88 19.78 -20.00
C LEU A 104 -0.99 18.92 -20.92
N ILE A 105 0.04 19.53 -21.53
CA ILE A 105 0.98 18.82 -22.42
C ILE A 105 1.78 17.73 -21.69
N GLU A 106 2.12 17.94 -20.41
CA GLU A 106 2.83 16.94 -19.61
C GLU A 106 1.88 15.80 -19.22
N SER A 107 0.63 16.11 -18.87
CA SER A 107 -0.39 15.09 -18.61
C SER A 107 -0.67 14.22 -19.86
N VAL A 108 -0.69 14.81 -21.06
CA VAL A 108 -0.83 14.06 -22.33
C VAL A 108 0.36 13.12 -22.57
N LYS A 109 1.59 13.61 -22.35
CA LYS A 109 2.79 12.78 -22.48
C LYS A 109 2.76 11.60 -21.52
N ILE A 110 2.38 11.84 -20.26
CA ILE A 110 2.25 10.79 -19.25
C ILE A 110 1.23 9.73 -19.69
N MET A 111 0.06 10.15 -20.19
CA MET A 111 -0.93 9.22 -20.72
C MET A 111 -0.40 8.40 -21.89
N HIS A 112 0.35 9.01 -22.80
CA HIS A 112 0.99 8.27 -23.90
C HIS A 112 1.99 7.24 -23.39
N THR A 113 2.80 7.59 -22.39
CA THR A 113 3.74 6.66 -21.76
C THR A 113 3.02 5.47 -21.12
N ILE A 114 1.89 5.70 -20.44
CA ILE A 114 1.06 4.63 -19.86
C ILE A 114 0.51 3.71 -20.96
N GLN A 115 -0.02 4.29 -22.05
CA GLN A 115 -0.57 3.51 -23.16
C GLN A 115 0.48 2.58 -23.78
N GLU A 116 1.68 3.11 -24.06
CA GLU A 116 2.75 2.31 -24.65
C GLU A 116 3.29 1.26 -23.67
N GLY A 117 3.40 1.60 -22.39
CA GLY A 117 3.81 0.64 -21.36
C GLY A 117 2.84 -0.52 -21.20
N VAL A 118 1.52 -0.25 -21.21
CA VAL A 118 0.49 -1.30 -21.12
C VAL A 118 0.48 -2.18 -22.39
N LYS A 119 0.64 -1.61 -23.59
CA LYS A 119 0.72 -2.39 -24.84
C LYS A 119 1.89 -3.36 -24.88
N GLN A 120 3.01 -3.00 -24.26
CA GLN A 120 4.21 -3.84 -24.21
C GLN A 120 4.16 -4.91 -23.11
N THR A 121 3.11 -4.91 -22.28
CA THR A 121 2.97 -5.85 -21.18
C THR A 121 2.30 -7.14 -21.65
N PRO A 122 2.93 -8.32 -21.49
CA PRO A 122 2.35 -9.59 -21.92
C PRO A 122 1.37 -10.14 -20.88
N GLY A 123 0.42 -10.99 -21.32
CA GLY A 123 -0.40 -11.81 -20.44
C GLY A 123 -1.85 -11.33 -20.23
N PRO A 124 -2.70 -12.18 -19.63
CA PRO A 124 -4.14 -11.92 -19.56
C PRO A 124 -4.50 -10.72 -18.67
N VAL A 125 -3.73 -10.50 -17.60
CA VAL A 125 -3.90 -9.34 -16.71
C VAL A 125 -3.66 -8.04 -17.48
N ALA A 126 -2.62 -7.99 -18.32
CA ALA A 126 -2.35 -6.83 -19.17
C ALA A 126 -3.50 -6.50 -20.11
N SER A 127 -4.11 -7.53 -20.72
CA SER A 127 -5.29 -7.36 -21.58
C SER A 127 -6.47 -6.74 -20.82
N SER A 128 -6.69 -7.16 -19.56
CA SER A 128 -7.71 -6.55 -18.70
C SER A 128 -7.40 -5.09 -18.38
N VAL A 129 -6.14 -4.76 -18.07
CA VAL A 129 -5.71 -3.38 -17.82
C VAL A 129 -5.86 -2.51 -19.07
N ALA A 130 -5.44 -3.01 -20.25
CA ALA A 130 -5.57 -2.31 -21.52
C ALA A 130 -7.03 -1.99 -21.86
N THR A 131 -7.92 -2.99 -21.72
CA THR A 131 -9.36 -2.81 -21.93
C THR A 131 -9.93 -1.76 -20.99
N LYS A 132 -9.51 -1.77 -19.72
CA LYS A 132 -9.97 -0.77 -18.74
C LYS A 132 -9.47 0.63 -19.08
N LEU A 133 -8.23 0.77 -19.53
CA LEU A 133 -7.66 2.05 -19.95
C LEU A 133 -8.43 2.64 -21.14
N GLU A 134 -8.71 1.83 -22.16
CA GLU A 134 -9.52 2.24 -23.31
C GLU A 134 -10.94 2.67 -22.92
N GLN A 135 -11.58 1.96 -21.98
CA GLN A 135 -12.89 2.35 -21.46
C GLN A 135 -12.87 3.71 -20.77
N VAL A 136 -11.84 3.99 -19.96
CA VAL A 136 -11.68 5.26 -19.26
C VAL A 136 -11.50 6.41 -20.25
N GLU A 137 -10.72 6.21 -21.32
CA GLU A 137 -10.53 7.20 -22.36
C GLU A 137 -11.81 7.53 -23.13
N ASN A 138 -12.60 6.50 -23.46
CA ASN A 138 -13.82 6.66 -24.26
C ASN A 138 -14.99 7.25 -23.46
N ASN A 139 -15.05 7.00 -22.15
CA ASN A 139 -16.11 7.49 -21.28
C ASN A 139 -15.88 8.94 -20.80
N GLY A 140 -14.63 9.41 -20.76
CA GLY A 140 -14.30 10.78 -20.37
C GLY A 140 -14.53 11.79 -21.52
N SER A 141 -15.60 12.58 -21.44
CA SER A 141 -15.89 13.65 -22.42
C SER A 141 -14.70 14.60 -22.64
N SER A 142 -13.93 14.92 -21.60
CA SER A 142 -12.71 15.76 -21.68
C SER A 142 -11.50 15.06 -22.31
N ILE A 143 -11.31 13.76 -22.09
CA ILE A 143 -10.17 12.98 -22.61
C ILE A 143 -10.34 12.67 -24.10
N ARG A 144 -11.59 12.50 -24.55
CA ARG A 144 -11.94 12.33 -25.97
C ARG A 144 -11.48 13.50 -26.86
N HIS A 145 -11.39 14.71 -26.30
CA HIS A 145 -10.87 15.89 -27.02
C HIS A 145 -9.33 15.91 -27.06
N LEU A 146 -8.65 15.35 -26.06
CA LEU A 146 -7.19 15.17 -26.03
C LEU A 146 -6.72 14.09 -27.01
N GLY A 147 -7.48 13.00 -27.16
CA GLY A 147 -7.25 12.00 -28.21
C GLY A 147 -7.38 12.58 -29.63
N ARG A 148 -8.23 13.60 -29.83
CA ARG A 148 -8.32 14.35 -31.08
C ARG A 148 -7.13 15.31 -31.28
N ALA A 149 -6.61 15.91 -30.21
CA ALA A 149 -5.41 16.74 -30.28
C ALA A 149 -4.15 15.96 -30.69
N LYS A 150 -4.07 14.64 -30.45
CA LYS A 150 -2.99 13.78 -30.98
C LYS A 150 -2.82 13.86 -32.51
N HIS A 151 -3.91 14.12 -33.25
CA HIS A 151 -3.87 14.23 -34.72
C HIS A 151 -3.50 15.64 -35.21
N ALA A 152 -3.45 16.63 -34.32
CA ALA A 152 -3.18 18.03 -34.66
C ALA A 152 -1.74 18.47 -34.34
N ILE A 153 -0.94 17.61 -33.69
CA ILE A 153 0.46 17.87 -33.30
C ILE A 153 1.43 16.92 -34.06
N ALA A 154 0.93 16.18 -35.04
CA ALA A 154 1.75 15.40 -35.99
C ALA A 154 2.00 16.21 -37.26
#